data_AF-A0A0F9F0Z3-F1
#
_entry.id   AF-A0A0F9F0Z3-F1
#
_cell.length_a   1.000
_cell.length_b   1.000
_cell.length_c   1.000
_cell.angle_alpha   90.00
_cell.angle_beta   90.00
_cell.angle_gamma   90.00
#
_symmetry.space_group_name_H-M   'P 1'
#
loop_
_entity.id
_entity.type
_entity.pdbx_description
1 polymer ?
#
loop_
_entity_poly.entity_id
_entity_poly.type
_entity_poly.pdbx_seq_one_letter_code
_entity_poly.pdbx_strand_id
1 'polypeptide(L)'
;MSGIQLIALDLDGTLLNSALKVSEGNAAAVKRALDKGVRVVLATSRWFGLAKRTADRLGIDTPLVCSNGALIRDPTGDRELLHLRLDQDLAHEATALGDERGWEMFTTIEDATFMRARPGVIPERLPAGLRITERHAEEVARGHHTAVRTGLRIARAR
;
A
#
# COMPACT_ATOMS: atom_id res chain seq x y z
N MET A 1 -11.97 28.56 16.29
CA MET A 1 -10.91 28.61 15.26
C MET A 1 -10.83 27.24 14.61
N SER A 2 -10.88 27.14 13.28
CA SER A 2 -10.69 25.87 12.56
C SER A 2 -9.19 25.56 12.45
N GLY A 3 -8.68 24.77 13.39
CA GLY A 3 -7.33 24.19 13.29
C GLY A 3 -7.26 23.10 12.22
N ILE A 4 -6.05 22.70 11.84
CA ILE A 4 -5.83 21.53 10.98
C ILE A 4 -6.42 20.30 11.68
N GLN A 5 -7.37 19.62 11.04
CA GLN A 5 -8.01 18.42 11.61
C GLN A 5 -7.42 17.11 11.08
N LEU A 6 -6.80 17.16 9.91
CA LEU A 6 -6.21 16.00 9.25
C LEU A 6 -4.99 16.40 8.41
N ILE A 7 -3.98 15.55 8.40
CA ILE A 7 -2.80 15.63 7.54
C ILE A 7 -2.70 14.31 6.78
N ALA A 8 -2.75 14.35 5.45
CA ALA A 8 -2.43 13.22 4.60
C ALA A 8 -0.95 13.32 4.19
N LEU A 9 -0.20 12.24 4.37
CA LEU A 9 1.24 12.19 4.08
C LEU A 9 1.54 11.10 3.07
N ASP A 10 2.20 11.50 1.99
CA ASP A 10 2.90 10.56 1.14
C ASP A 10 4.17 10.01 1.83
N LEU A 11 4.67 8.87 1.35
CA LEU A 11 5.84 8.20 1.86
C LEU A 11 7.11 8.58 1.09
N ASP A 12 7.29 8.01 -0.10
CA ASP A 12 8.55 8.07 -0.84
C ASP A 12 8.87 9.48 -1.34
N GLY A 13 9.99 10.06 -0.88
CA GLY A 13 10.36 11.43 -1.24
C GLY A 13 9.59 12.51 -0.46
N THR A 14 8.68 12.11 0.44
CA THR A 14 7.92 13.01 1.32
C THR A 14 8.25 12.74 2.79
N LEU A 15 7.68 11.68 3.37
CA LEU A 15 7.95 11.29 4.77
C LEU A 15 9.25 10.51 4.91
N LEU A 16 9.59 9.70 3.90
CA LEU A 16 10.78 8.89 3.82
C LEU A 16 11.88 9.63 3.06
N ASN A 17 13.10 9.59 3.59
CA ASN A 17 14.28 10.09 2.90
C ASN A 17 14.74 9.13 1.77
N SER A 18 15.81 9.49 1.07
CA SER A 18 16.39 8.69 -0.02
C SER A 18 16.87 7.29 0.41
N ALA A 19 17.07 7.07 1.71
CA ALA A 19 17.39 5.76 2.29
C ALA A 19 16.13 4.98 2.72
N LEU A 20 14.94 5.44 2.33
CA LEU A 20 13.62 4.87 2.67
C LEU A 20 13.36 4.80 4.18
N LYS A 21 13.93 5.74 4.94
CA LYS A 21 13.79 5.84 6.39
C LYS A 21 13.05 7.11 6.78
N VAL A 22 12.24 7.02 7.84
CA VAL A 22 11.72 8.21 8.52
C VAL A 22 12.84 8.80 9.36
N SER A 23 13.11 10.10 9.18
CA SER A 23 14.07 10.84 10.01
C SER A 23 13.52 11.08 11.42
N GLU A 24 14.39 11.33 12.39
CA GLU A 24 13.97 11.68 13.75
C GLU A 24 13.11 12.95 13.77
N GLY A 25 13.47 13.95 12.96
CA GLY A 25 12.70 15.19 12.82
C GLY A 25 11.29 14.94 12.27
N ASN A 26 11.15 14.10 11.24
CA ASN A 26 9.86 13.75 10.66
C ASN A 26 9.00 12.94 11.65
N ALA A 27 9.60 11.96 12.34
CA ALA A 27 8.90 11.19 13.37
C ALA A 27 8.40 12.09 14.51
N ALA A 28 9.23 13.01 14.98
CA ALA A 28 8.86 13.98 16.00
C ALA A 28 7.74 14.92 15.52
N ALA A 29 7.76 15.34 14.26
CA ALA A 29 6.71 16.17 13.68
C ALA A 29 5.36 15.45 13.61
N VAL A 30 5.35 14.19 13.15
CA VAL A 30 4.16 13.34 13.14
C VAL A 30 3.63 13.17 14.57
N LYS A 31 4.49 12.85 15.53
CA LYS A 31 4.09 12.71 16.93
C LYS A 31 3.43 13.99 17.47
N ARG A 32 4.02 15.17 17.22
CA ARG A 32 3.43 16.45 17.65
C ARG A 32 2.05 16.71 17.03
N ALA A 33 1.80 16.25 15.81
CA ALA A 33 0.48 16.37 15.19
C ALA A 33 -0.53 15.45 15.88
N LEU A 34 -0.17 14.20 16.12
CA LEU A 34 -0.99 13.23 16.84
C LEU A 34 -1.31 13.71 18.27
N ASP A 35 -0.30 14.21 19.01
CA ASP A 35 -0.45 14.74 20.37
C ASP A 35 -1.42 15.95 20.43
N LYS A 36 -1.60 16.67 19.31
CA LYS A 36 -2.55 17.78 19.17
C LYS A 36 -3.95 17.34 18.75
N GLY A 37 -4.20 16.04 18.63
CA GLY A 37 -5.47 15.48 18.16
C GLY A 37 -5.68 15.60 16.64
N VAL A 38 -4.62 15.90 15.88
CA VAL A 38 -4.68 15.93 14.41
C VAL A 38 -4.60 14.50 13.90
N ARG A 39 -5.55 14.10 13.04
CA ARG A 39 -5.50 12.79 12.38
C ARG A 39 -4.39 12.80 11.32
N VAL A 40 -3.43 11.89 11.44
CA VAL A 40 -2.41 11.70 10.40
C VAL A 40 -2.77 10.46 9.61
N VAL A 41 -2.87 10.56 8.29
CA VAL A 41 -3.21 9.47 7.35
C VAL A 41 -2.04 9.27 6.40
N LEU A 42 -1.62 8.02 6.18
CA LEU A 42 -0.64 7.72 5.13
C LEU A 42 -1.37 7.49 3.80
N ALA A 43 -0.88 8.11 2.73
CA ALA A 43 -1.41 7.99 1.38
C ALA A 43 -0.29 7.72 0.37
N THR A 44 -0.19 6.49 -0.14
CA THR A 44 1.01 6.02 -0.85
C THR A 44 0.70 5.08 -2.01
N SER A 45 1.64 5.00 -2.96
CA SER A 45 1.66 3.99 -4.02
C SER A 45 2.03 2.59 -3.52
N ARG A 46 2.65 2.49 -2.33
CA ARG A 46 3.06 1.21 -1.76
C ARG A 46 1.86 0.33 -1.43
N TRP A 47 2.07 -0.99 -1.45
CA TRP A 47 1.09 -1.95 -0.95
C TRP A 47 0.94 -1.85 0.57
N PHE A 48 -0.20 -2.35 1.08
CA PHE A 48 -0.60 -2.23 2.48
C PHE A 48 0.47 -2.65 3.47
N GLY A 49 1.12 -3.79 3.25
CA GLY A 49 2.15 -4.33 4.13
C GLY A 49 3.34 -3.39 4.37
N LEU A 50 3.75 -2.58 3.39
CA LEU A 50 4.81 -1.59 3.59
C LEU A 50 4.30 -0.31 4.23
N ALA A 51 3.12 0.16 3.85
CA ALA A 51 2.50 1.32 4.47
C ALA A 51 2.27 1.08 5.98
N LYS A 52 1.76 -0.10 6.34
CA LYS A 52 1.49 -0.53 7.71
C LYS A 52 2.75 -0.51 8.57
N ARG A 53 3.90 -0.99 8.08
CA ARG A 53 5.17 -0.92 8.84
C ARG A 53 5.54 0.49 9.25
N THR A 54 5.35 1.46 8.34
CA THR A 54 5.62 2.87 8.65
C THR A 54 4.57 3.43 9.62
N ALA A 55 3.29 3.07 9.44
CA ALA A 55 2.23 3.46 10.36
C ALA A 55 2.48 2.95 11.79
N ASP A 56 2.75 1.66 11.94
CA ASP A 56 3.05 1.00 13.22
C ASP A 56 4.23 1.69 13.92
N ARG A 57 5.31 1.98 13.19
CA ARG A 57 6.49 2.67 13.73
C ARG A 57 6.20 4.08 14.23
N LEU A 58 5.22 4.76 13.63
CA LEU A 58 4.87 6.14 13.96
C LEU A 58 3.67 6.25 14.91
N GLY A 59 3.07 5.11 15.32
CA GLY A 59 1.86 5.10 16.12
C GLY A 59 0.66 5.70 15.39
N ILE A 60 0.61 5.56 14.06
CA ILE A 60 -0.54 6.00 13.25
C ILE A 60 -1.57 4.88 13.23
N ASP A 61 -2.77 5.16 13.74
CA ASP A 61 -3.89 4.23 13.87
C ASP A 61 -5.04 4.52 12.90
N THR A 62 -4.90 5.52 12.04
CA THR A 62 -5.90 5.87 11.04
C THR A 62 -5.84 4.95 9.81
N PRO A 63 -6.94 4.83 9.03
CA PRO A 63 -6.94 4.02 7.82
C PRO A 63 -5.84 4.42 6.83
N LEU A 64 -5.20 3.43 6.22
CA LEU A 64 -4.08 3.63 5.28
C LEU A 64 -4.59 3.65 3.85
N VAL A 65 -4.24 4.69 3.09
CA VAL A 65 -4.54 4.81 1.67
C VAL A 65 -3.34 4.27 0.89
N CYS A 66 -3.50 3.10 0.28
CA CYS A 66 -2.45 2.31 -0.36
C CYS A 66 -2.74 2.09 -1.85
N SER A 67 -1.74 1.57 -2.58
CA SER A 67 -1.89 1.24 -4.01
C SER A 67 -2.47 2.41 -4.83
N ASN A 68 -1.94 3.62 -4.63
CA ASN A 68 -2.42 4.86 -5.26
C ASN A 68 -3.90 5.18 -4.96
N GLY A 69 -4.39 4.77 -3.79
CA GLY A 69 -5.78 4.97 -3.37
C GLY A 69 -6.75 3.88 -3.81
N ALA A 70 -6.27 2.84 -4.51
CA ALA A 70 -7.09 1.69 -4.85
C ALA A 70 -7.47 0.86 -3.60
N LEU A 71 -6.69 0.92 -2.52
CA LEU A 71 -6.98 0.22 -1.27
C LEU A 71 -7.01 1.23 -0.11
N ILE A 72 -8.07 1.21 0.68
CA ILE A 72 -8.14 1.90 1.97
C ILE A 72 -8.52 0.87 3.03
N ARG A 73 -7.66 0.66 4.01
CA ARG A 73 -7.83 -0.37 5.03
C ARG A 73 -7.34 0.13 6.40
N ASP A 74 -8.04 -0.26 7.46
CA ASP A 74 -7.62 0.03 8.83
C ASP A 74 -6.25 -0.63 9.13
N PRO A 75 -5.37 -0.02 9.95
CA PRO A 75 -4.01 -0.53 10.18
C PRO A 75 -3.95 -1.92 10.79
N THR A 76 -4.99 -2.36 11.51
CA THR A 76 -5.07 -3.73 12.06
C THR A 76 -5.26 -4.77 10.95
N GLY A 77 -5.80 -4.37 9.80
CA GLY A 77 -6.18 -5.25 8.71
C GLY A 77 -7.62 -5.75 8.77
N ASP A 78 -8.33 -5.53 9.89
CA ASP A 78 -9.64 -6.14 10.16
C ASP A 78 -10.76 -5.58 9.27
N ARG A 79 -10.58 -4.36 8.76
CA ARG A 79 -11.63 -3.65 8.02
C ARG A 79 -11.07 -2.94 6.81
N GLU A 80 -11.59 -3.34 5.65
CA GLU A 80 -11.38 -2.69 4.38
C GLU A 80 -12.49 -1.65 4.15
N LEU A 81 -12.10 -0.38 3.98
CA LEU A 81 -13.02 0.73 3.70
C LEU A 81 -13.30 0.87 2.20
N LEU A 82 -12.29 0.58 1.38
CA LEU A 82 -12.37 0.65 -0.08
C LEU A 82 -11.36 -0.34 -0.68
N HIS A 83 -11.77 -1.02 -1.75
CA HIS A 83 -10.86 -1.80 -2.58
C HIS A 83 -11.34 -1.82 -4.03
N LEU A 84 -10.62 -1.08 -4.87
CA LEU A 84 -10.82 -1.00 -6.30
C LEU A 84 -9.84 -1.98 -6.95
N ARG A 85 -10.35 -3.14 -7.34
CA ARG A 85 -9.55 -4.21 -7.94
C ARG A 85 -9.67 -4.17 -9.44
N LEU A 86 -8.62 -4.60 -10.13
CA LEU A 86 -8.72 -4.82 -11.56
C LEU A 86 -9.62 -6.01 -11.85
N ASP A 87 -10.32 -5.96 -12.98
CA ASP A 87 -10.97 -7.15 -13.52
C ASP A 87 -9.93 -8.25 -13.75
N GLN A 88 -10.32 -9.51 -13.53
CA GLN A 88 -9.41 -10.65 -13.57
C GLN A 88 -8.78 -10.82 -14.96
N ASP A 89 -9.61 -10.72 -16.01
CA ASP A 89 -9.16 -10.95 -17.38
C ASP A 89 -8.24 -9.80 -17.80
N LEU A 90 -8.60 -8.56 -17.44
CA LEU A 90 -7.75 -7.39 -17.67
C LEU A 90 -6.41 -7.49 -16.92
N ALA A 91 -6.43 -7.91 -15.65
CA ALA A 91 -5.21 -8.08 -14.86
C ALA A 91 -4.30 -9.15 -15.46
N HIS A 92 -4.89 -10.26 -15.92
CA HIS A 92 -4.16 -11.34 -16.58
C HIS A 92 -3.58 -10.86 -17.92
N GLU A 93 -4.36 -10.19 -18.77
CA GLU A 93 -3.88 -9.64 -20.04
C GLU A 93 -2.72 -8.65 -19.85
N ALA A 94 -2.87 -7.71 -18.91
CA ALA A 94 -1.84 -6.71 -18.62
C ALA A 94 -0.55 -7.34 -18.10
N THR A 95 -0.65 -8.33 -17.20
CA THR A 95 0.53 -9.02 -16.65
C THR A 95 1.16 -9.98 -17.64
N ALA A 96 0.39 -10.64 -18.50
CA ALA A 96 0.92 -11.47 -19.58
C ALA A 96 1.71 -10.64 -20.58
N LEU A 97 1.18 -9.48 -20.99
CA LEU A 97 1.89 -8.54 -21.84
C LEU A 97 3.18 -8.05 -21.17
N GLY A 98 3.14 -7.69 -19.89
CA GLY A 98 4.32 -7.26 -19.15
C GLY A 98 5.38 -8.35 -19.02
N ASP A 99 4.97 -9.61 -18.80
CA ASP A 99 5.85 -10.77 -18.76
C ASP A 99 6.52 -11.02 -20.12
N GLU A 100 5.78 -10.94 -21.22
CA GLU A 100 6.30 -11.09 -22.58
C GLU A 100 7.28 -9.98 -22.97
N ARG A 101 7.02 -8.75 -22.52
CA ARG A 101 7.87 -7.59 -22.80
C ARG A 101 9.05 -7.45 -21.83
N GLY A 102 9.11 -8.27 -20.78
CA GLY A 102 10.15 -8.21 -19.76
C GLY A 102 10.10 -6.93 -18.91
N TRP A 103 8.90 -6.40 -18.64
CA TRP A 103 8.74 -5.23 -17.78
C TRP A 103 9.00 -5.55 -16.32
N GLU A 104 9.58 -4.58 -15.60
CA GLU A 104 9.60 -4.64 -14.14
C GLU A 104 8.19 -4.34 -13.62
N MET A 105 7.62 -5.30 -12.90
CA MET A 105 6.27 -5.21 -12.35
C MET A 105 6.26 -5.53 -10.86
N PHE A 106 5.31 -4.91 -10.17
CA PHE A 106 4.86 -5.34 -8.85
C PHE A 106 3.38 -5.65 -8.95
N THR A 107 3.00 -6.90 -8.65
CA THR A 107 1.60 -7.33 -8.71
C THR A 107 1.16 -7.70 -7.31
N THR A 108 0.18 -6.98 -6.78
CA THR A 108 -0.39 -7.28 -5.46
C THR A 108 -1.67 -8.09 -5.62
N ILE A 109 -1.70 -9.27 -5.03
CA ILE A 109 -2.84 -10.18 -4.99
C ILE A 109 -3.14 -10.43 -3.52
N GLU A 110 -4.32 -9.99 -3.08
CA GLU A 110 -4.70 -9.98 -1.67
C GLU A 110 -3.64 -9.26 -0.81
N ASP A 111 -2.98 -9.99 0.08
CA ASP A 111 -1.95 -9.46 0.99
C ASP A 111 -0.51 -9.75 0.51
N ALA A 112 -0.36 -10.46 -0.61
CA ALA A 112 0.94 -10.76 -1.19
C ALA A 112 1.25 -9.79 -2.35
N THR A 113 2.50 -9.35 -2.45
CA THR A 113 3.01 -8.64 -3.62
C THR A 113 4.10 -9.48 -4.26
N PHE A 114 4.08 -9.57 -5.58
CA PHE A 114 5.00 -10.34 -6.38
C PHE A 114 5.90 -9.43 -7.20
N MET A 115 7.16 -9.81 -7.32
CA MET A 115 8.14 -9.18 -8.20
C MET A 115 9.01 -10.25 -8.87
N ARG A 116 9.62 -9.91 -10.01
CA ARG A 116 10.67 -10.75 -10.58
C ARG A 116 11.97 -10.63 -9.80
N ALA A 117 12.73 -11.72 -9.75
CA ALA A 117 14.10 -11.68 -9.24
C ALA A 117 14.96 -10.77 -10.11
N ARG A 118 15.87 -10.02 -9.48
CA ARG A 118 16.83 -9.14 -10.16
C ARG A 118 18.14 -9.07 -9.38
N PRO A 119 19.26 -8.68 -10.02
CA PRO A 119 20.55 -8.57 -9.34
C PRO A 119 20.45 -7.73 -8.06
N GLY A 120 21.04 -8.24 -6.96
CA GLY A 120 21.03 -7.58 -5.65
C GLY A 120 19.81 -7.89 -4.77
N VAL A 121 18.79 -8.57 -5.28
CA VAL A 121 17.70 -9.08 -4.44
C VAL A 121 18.15 -10.36 -3.72
N ILE A 122 18.06 -10.36 -2.40
CA ILE A 122 18.33 -11.52 -1.55
C ILE A 122 16.97 -12.05 -1.07
N PRO A 123 16.47 -13.19 -1.58
CA PRO A 123 15.13 -13.70 -1.29
C PRO A 123 14.81 -13.81 0.20
N GLU A 124 15.79 -14.19 1.02
CA GLU A 124 15.65 -14.40 2.45
C GLU A 124 15.51 -13.08 3.23
N ARG A 125 15.85 -11.95 2.61
CA ARG A 125 15.75 -10.60 3.20
C ARG A 125 14.55 -9.82 2.71
N LEU A 126 13.66 -10.46 1.94
CA LEU A 126 12.47 -9.79 1.46
C LEU A 126 11.55 -9.40 2.63
N PRO A 127 10.94 -8.22 2.58
CA PRO A 127 9.90 -7.88 3.54
C PRO A 127 8.77 -8.91 3.46
N ALA A 128 8.34 -9.43 4.63
CA ALA A 128 7.09 -10.17 4.76
C ALA A 128 5.96 -9.59 3.87
N GLY A 129 5.34 -10.47 3.08
CA GLY A 129 4.33 -10.14 2.07
C GLY A 129 4.89 -10.00 0.65
N LEU A 130 6.19 -9.73 0.47
CA LEU A 130 6.83 -9.68 -0.85
C LEU A 130 7.37 -11.05 -1.24
N ARG A 131 7.06 -11.48 -2.47
CA ARG A 131 7.40 -12.80 -3.02
C ARG A 131 8.08 -12.63 -4.38
N ILE A 132 8.89 -13.62 -4.74
CA ILE A 132 9.48 -13.73 -6.07
C ILE A 132 8.56 -14.59 -6.94
N THR A 133 8.35 -14.16 -8.19
CA THR A 133 7.72 -14.98 -9.22
C THR A 133 8.53 -14.92 -10.51
N GLU A 134 8.42 -15.98 -11.32
CA GLU A 134 8.94 -15.99 -12.69
C GLU A 134 7.97 -15.35 -13.67
N ARG A 135 6.66 -15.45 -13.42
CA ARG A 135 5.59 -14.93 -14.29
C ARG A 135 4.45 -14.37 -13.45
N HIS A 136 4.23 -13.07 -13.59
CA HIS A 136 3.16 -12.37 -12.89
C HIS A 136 1.78 -12.88 -13.32
N ALA A 137 1.59 -13.20 -14.61
CA ALA A 137 0.32 -13.69 -15.13
C ALA A 137 -0.14 -15.01 -14.48
N GLU A 138 0.81 -15.90 -14.14
CA GLU A 138 0.51 -17.16 -13.48
C GLU A 138 0.01 -16.94 -12.04
N GLU A 139 0.61 -16.00 -11.32
CA GLU A 139 0.15 -15.66 -9.97
C GLU A 139 -1.24 -15.02 -10.02
N VAL A 140 -1.50 -14.14 -10.99
CA VAL A 140 -2.83 -13.55 -11.21
C VAL A 140 -3.86 -14.65 -11.48
N ALA A 141 -3.54 -15.63 -12.33
CA ALA A 141 -4.44 -16.74 -12.65
C ALA A 141 -4.76 -17.63 -11.43
N ARG A 142 -3.86 -17.72 -10.45
CA ARG A 142 -4.06 -18.44 -9.18
C ARG A 142 -4.84 -17.62 -8.14
N GLY A 143 -4.84 -16.30 -8.26
CA GLY A 143 -5.52 -15.38 -7.34
C GLY A 143 -7.04 -15.41 -7.48
N HIS A 144 -7.75 -15.13 -6.38
CA HIS A 144 -9.21 -15.14 -6.37
C HIS A 144 -9.83 -13.97 -7.13
N HIS A 145 -10.92 -14.28 -7.86
CA HIS A 145 -11.79 -13.32 -8.53
C HIS A 145 -12.25 -12.23 -7.57
N THR A 146 -11.94 -10.97 -7.87
CA THR A 146 -12.66 -9.88 -7.23
C THR A 146 -12.79 -8.70 -8.17
N ALA A 147 -13.98 -8.57 -8.76
CA ALA A 147 -14.37 -7.41 -9.55
C ALA A 147 -14.55 -6.16 -8.66
N VAL A 148 -14.42 -4.98 -9.27
CA VAL A 148 -14.76 -3.69 -8.66
C VAL A 148 -16.16 -3.75 -8.05
N ARG A 149 -16.28 -3.70 -6.73
CA ARG A 149 -17.57 -3.46 -6.08
C ARG A 149 -17.90 -1.98 -6.20
N THR A 150 -18.52 -1.58 -7.31
CA THR A 150 -19.11 -0.25 -7.47
C THR A 150 -20.32 -0.11 -6.55
N GLY A 151 -20.06 0.23 -5.30
CA GLY A 151 -21.06 0.39 -4.26
C GLY A 151 -20.50 1.21 -3.10
N LEU A 152 -19.91 2.37 -3.43
CA LEU A 152 -19.33 3.28 -2.46
C LEU A 152 -20.43 3.88 -1.57
N ARG A 153 -20.78 3.20 -0.48
CA ARG A 153 -21.42 3.86 0.66
C ARG A 153 -20.31 4.32 1.59
N ILE A 154 -19.84 5.56 1.38
CA ILE A 154 -19.05 6.25 2.41
C ILE A 154 -19.98 6.36 3.61
N ALA A 155 -19.78 5.51 4.62
CA ALA A 155 -20.49 5.64 5.88
C ALA A 155 -20.19 7.05 6.41
N ARG A 156 -21.22 7.89 6.49
CA ARG A 156 -21.07 9.21 7.12
C ARG A 156 -20.55 8.97 8.53
N ALA A 157 -19.38 9.52 8.84
CA ALA A 157 -18.90 9.59 10.21
C ALA A 157 -19.96 10.30 11.05
N ARG A 158 -20.40 9.65 12.13
CA ARG A 158 -21.24 10.27 13.16
C ARG A 158 -20.40 11.18 14.02
#